data_AF-A0A1T1B7H0-F1
#
_entry.id   AF-A0A1T1B7H0-F1
#
_cell.length_a   1.000
_cell.length_b   1.000
_cell.length_c   1.000
_cell.angle_alpha   90.00
_cell.angle_beta   90.00
_cell.angle_gamma   90.00
#
_symmetry.space_group_name_H-M   'P 1'
#
loop_
_entity.id
_entity.type
_entity.pdbx_description
1 polymer ?
#
loop_
_entity_poly.entity_id
_entity_poly.type
_entity_poly.pdbx_seq_one_letter_code
_entity_poly.pdbx_strand_id
1 'polypeptide(L)' 'MYEKYLFFVGIDVSKSKLDVTFLEKPLGKKIVHFVVSNDNKGIKEIVKQLNNRKNCFRRGVDQL' A
#
# COMPACT_ATOMS: atom_id res chain seq x y z
N MET A 1 18.23 -12.31 10.61
CA MET A 1 17.03 -12.61 9.81
C MET A 1 16.35 -11.28 9.51
N TYR A 2 16.42 -10.78 8.28
CA TYR A 2 15.66 -9.58 7.90
C TYR A 2 14.23 -10.02 7.59
N GLU A 3 13.26 -9.46 8.32
CA GLU A 3 11.85 -9.64 7.97
C GLU A 3 11.63 -9.13 6.54
N LYS A 4 11.11 -9.99 5.66
CA LYS A 4 10.75 -9.59 4.30
C LYS A 4 9.46 -8.79 4.36
N TYR A 5 9.58 -7.47 4.39
CA TYR A 5 8.43 -6.58 4.24
C TYR A 5 7.73 -6.85 2.90
N LEU A 6 6.42 -7.05 2.96
CA LEU A 6 5.59 -7.27 1.77
C LEU A 6 5.36 -5.97 0.99
N PHE A 7 5.35 -4.84 1.69
CA PHE A 7 5.07 -3.52 1.13
C PHE A 7 5.94 -2.46 1.78
N PHE A 8 6.33 -1.47 0.98
CA PHE A 8 6.91 -0.21 1.46
C PHE A 8 5.93 0.90 1.10
N VAL A 9 5.57 1.73 2.07
CA VAL A 9 4.54 2.77 1.93
C VAL A 9 5.07 4.07 2.48
N GLY A 10 5.07 5.13 1.67
CA GLY A 10 5.28 6.50 2.13
C GLY A 10 3.95 7.13 2.51
N ILE A 11 3.90 7.81 3.66
CA ILE A 11 2.71 8.52 4.13
C ILE A 11 3.12 9.95 4.48
N ASP A 12 2.52 10.92 3.79
CA ASP A 12 2.58 12.32 4.19
C ASP A 12 1.32 12.70 4.98
N VAL A 13 1.51 13.38 6.12
CA VAL A 13 0.48 13.56 7.14
C VAL A 13 0.09 15.03 7.21
N SER A 14 -1.18 15.30 6.92
CA SER A 14 -1.79 16.61 7.12
C SER A 14 -2.90 16.56 8.18
N LYS A 15 -3.42 17.73 8.57
CA LYS A 15 -4.41 17.84 9.66
C LYS A 15 -5.66 16.99 9.41
N SER A 16 -6.13 16.88 8.16
CA SER A 16 -7.37 16.16 7.82
C SER A 16 -7.19 15.02 6.82
N LYS A 17 -6.00 14.86 6.23
CA LYS A 17 -5.74 13.88 5.17
C LYS A 17 -4.39 13.18 5.32
N LEU A 18 -4.32 11.98 4.78
CA LEU A 18 -3.09 11.20 4.62
C LEU A 18 -2.86 10.95 3.13
N ASP A 19 -1.70 11.37 2.63
CA ASP A 19 -1.25 11.12 1.27
C ASP A 19 -0.40 9.86 1.25
N VAL A 20 -0.92 8.79 0.65
CA VAL A 20 -0.36 7.44 0.77
C VAL A 20 0.18 6.98 -0.57
N THR A 21 1.46 6.60 -0.59
CA THR A 21 2.17 6.16 -1.80
C THR A 21 2.79 4.78 -1.61
N PHE A 22 2.42 3.83 -2.46
CA PHE A 22 3.07 2.52 -2.51
C PHE A 22 4.39 2.58 -3.28
N LEU A 23 5.47 2.16 -2.63
CA LEU A 23 6.81 2.10 -3.21
C LEU A 23 7.03 0.66 -3.74
N GLU A 24 6.53 0.38 -4.95
CA GLU A 24 6.73 -0.92 -5.61
C GLU A 24 8.12 -1.02 -6.26
N LYS A 25 8.77 -2.20 -6.15
CA LYS A 25 9.94 -2.57 -6.96
C LYS A 25 9.53 -3.63 -8.00
N PRO A 26 10.05 -3.59 -9.24
CA PRO A 26 10.99 -2.60 -9.78
C PRO A 26 10.32 -1.25 -10.12
N LEU A 27 11.13 -0.19 -10.18
CA LEU A 27 10.82 1.23 -10.40
C LEU A 27 10.14 1.57 -11.76
N GLY A 28 9.39 0.65 -12.36
CA GLY A 28 8.74 0.81 -13.67
C GLY A 28 7.23 0.52 -13.68
N LYS A 29 6.64 0.05 -12.57
CA LYS A 29 5.18 -0.05 -12.45
C LYS A 29 4.60 1.26 -11.90
N LYS A 30 3.39 1.62 -12.35
CA LYS A 30 2.66 2.83 -11.91
C LYS A 30 2.71 2.94 -10.38
N ILE A 31 3.32 4.00 -9.89
CA ILE A 31 3.28 4.38 -8.47
C ILE A 31 1.82 4.57 -8.11
N VAL A 32 1.33 3.81 -7.14
CA VAL A 32 -0.06 3.97 -6.68
C VAL A 32 -0.08 4.94 -5.52
N HIS A 33 -0.63 6.11 -5.80
CA HIS A 33 -0.93 7.17 -4.85
C HIS A 33 -2.45 7.24 -4.62
N PHE A 34 -2.84 7.50 -3.37
CA PHE A 34 -4.21 7.80 -3.01
C PHE A 34 -4.24 8.62 -1.71
N VAL A 35 -5.32 9.38 -1.53
CA VAL A 35 -5.51 10.24 -0.36
C VAL A 35 -6.69 9.74 0.45
N VAL A 36 -6.50 9.61 1.77
CA VAL A 36 -7.56 9.21 2.70
C VAL A 36 -7.76 10.24 3.80
N SER A 37 -8.85 10.16 4.55
CA SER A 37 -9.07 10.98 5.74
C SER A 37 -8.07 10.63 6.84
N ASN A 38 -7.65 11.62 7.62
CA ASN A 38 -6.86 11.41 8.83
C ASN A 38 -7.79 11.02 9.99
N ASP A 39 -8.45 9.88 9.85
CA ASP A 39 -9.32 9.29 10.85
C ASP A 39 -9.34 7.75 10.73
N ASN A 40 -10.08 7.10 11.61
CA ASN A 40 -10.20 5.64 11.59
C ASN A 40 -10.79 5.09 10.28
N LYS A 41 -11.58 5.87 9.53
CA LYS A 41 -12.11 5.42 8.24
C LYS A 41 -10.99 5.38 7.19
N GLY A 42 -10.14 6.40 7.17
CA GLY A 42 -9.01 6.45 6.24
C GLY A 42 -7.97 5.36 6.52
N ILE A 43 -7.66 5.10 7.79
CA ILE A 43 -6.77 3.99 8.16
C ILE A 43 -7.33 2.63 7.70
N LYS A 44 -8.65 2.40 7.87
CA LYS A 44 -9.30 1.17 7.37
C LYS A 44 -9.18 1.03 5.85
N GLU A 45 -9.29 2.13 5.11
CA GLU A 45 -9.14 2.12 3.65
C GLU A 45 -7.70 1.77 3.25
N ILE A 46 -6.68 2.30 3.94
CA ILE A 46 -5.27 1.93 3.72
C ILE A 46 -5.06 0.42 3.91
N VAL A 47 -5.58 -0.15 5.00
CA VAL A 47 -5.47 -1.59 5.29
C VAL A 47 -6.19 -2.43 4.24
N LYS A 48 -7.36 -2.00 3.77
CA LYS A 48 -8.10 -2.66 2.69
C LYS A 48 -7.29 -2.70 1.39
N GLN A 49 -6.63 -1.59 1.03
CA GLN A 49 -5.76 -1.52 -0.16
C GLN A 49 -4.57 -2.48 -0.04
N LEU A 50 -3.92 -2.54 1.13
CA LEU A 50 -2.83 -3.47 1.42
C LEU A 50 -3.26 -4.94 1.26
N ASN A 51 -4.42 -5.30 1.83
CA ASN A 51 -4.95 -6.67 1.75
C ASN A 51 -5.30 -7.06 0.31
N ASN A 52 -5.91 -6.15 -0.46
CA ASN A 52 -6.21 -6.39 -1.87
C ASN A 52 -4.95 -6.66 -2.68
N ARG A 53 -3.89 -5.85 -2.48
CA ARG A 53 -2.60 -6.05 -3.14
C ARG A 53 -1.94 -7.37 -2.75
N LYS A 54 -1.98 -7.74 -1.47
CA LYS A 54 -1.43 -9.03 -0.98
C LYS A 54 -2.11 -10.21 -1.67
N ASN A 55 -3.43 -10.15 -1.85
CA ASN A 55 -4.18 -11.20 -2.52
C ASN A 55 -3.86 -11.26 -4.03
N CYS A 56 -3.69 -10.12 -4.70
CA CYS A 56 -3.23 -10.11 -6.09
C CYS A 56 -1.81 -10.65 -6.25
N PHE A 57 -0.90 -10.33 -5.32
CA PHE A 57 0.48 -10.84 -5.35
C PHE A 57 0.51 -12.38 -5.21
N ARG A 58 -0.26 -12.95 -4.28
CA ARG A 58 -0.33 -14.41 -4.09
C ARG A 58 -0.84 -15.13 -5.33
N ARG A 59 -1.90 -14.63 -5.97
CA ARG A 59 -2.50 -15.25 -7.17
C ARG A 59 -1.58 -15.25 -8.40
N GLY A 60 -0.61 -14.34 -8.47
CA GLY A 60 0.37 -14.30 -9.56
C GLY A 60 1.55 -15.25 -9.35
N VAL A 61 1.79 -15.72 -8.12
CA VAL A 61 2.84 -16.71 -7.82
C VAL A 61 2.34 -18.13 -8.04
N ASP A 62 1.03 -18.37 -7.90
CA ASP A 62 0.42 -19.69 -8.15
C ASP A 62 0.32 -20.05 -9.66
N GLN A 63 0.85 -19.21 -10.56
CA GLN A 63 0.87 -19.43 -12.03
C GLN A 63 2.26 -19.67 -12.60
N LEU A 64 3.28 -19.91 -11.77
CA LEU A 64 4.66 -20.25 -12.18
C LEU A 64 5.12 -21.56 -11.56
#